data_AF-A0A9P0JPR6-F1
#
_entry.id   AF-A0A9P0JPR6-F1
#
_cell.length_a   1.000
_cell.length_b   1.000
_cell.length_c   1.000
_cell.angle_alpha   90.00
_cell.angle_beta   90.00
_cell.angle_gamma   90.00
#
_symmetry.space_group_name_H-M   'P 1'
#
loop_
_entity.id
_entity.type
_entity.pdbx_description
1 polymer ?
#
loop_
_entity_poly.entity_id
_entity_poly.type
_entity_poly.pdbx_seq_one_letter_code
_entity_poly.pdbx_strand_id
1 'polypeptide(L)'
;MPQCVIWMKVLSNDSMRPNRLERHLKQQHPTLVLKTKVFFSSKAESLKRMRLDKSGVSQHIKASFEIAFMIAQQKKPHTIGEKLIKPRVLKATQIITGEDA
;
A
#
# COMPACT_ATOMS: atom_id res chain seq x y z
N MET A 1 2.01 11.16 12.28
CA MET A 1 0.67 10.78 12.78
C MET A 1 0.71 9.35 13.28
N PRO A 2 0.10 9.04 14.44
CA PRO A 2 0.02 7.67 14.94
C PRO A 2 -0.85 6.81 14.03
N GLN A 3 -0.55 5.52 13.96
CA GLN A 3 -1.23 4.59 13.07
C GLN A 3 -1.37 3.23 13.73
N CYS A 4 -2.52 2.60 13.54
CA CYS A 4 -2.74 1.23 14.01
C CYS A 4 -1.94 0.25 13.16
N VAL A 5 -1.15 -0.63 13.79
CA VAL A 5 -0.33 -1.64 13.10
C VAL A 5 -1.11 -2.86 12.62
N ILE A 6 -2.36 -3.00 13.08
CA ILE A 6 -3.24 -4.12 12.69
C ILE A 6 -4.04 -3.76 11.44
N TRP A 7 -4.68 -2.58 11.44
CA TRP A 7 -5.51 -2.11 10.33
C TRP A 7 -4.85 -1.10 9.40
N MET A 8 -3.64 -0.62 9.73
CA MET A 8 -2.94 0.40 8.95
C MET A 8 -3.73 1.72 8.84
N LYS A 9 -4.74 1.95 9.68
CA LYS A 9 -5.51 3.19 9.73
C LYS A 9 -4.74 4.27 10.50
N VAL A 10 -4.60 5.44 9.88
CA VAL A 10 -4.03 6.64 10.54
C VAL A 10 -5.03 7.14 11.58
N LEU A 11 -4.53 7.41 12.78
CA LEU A 11 -5.30 7.84 13.92
C LEU A 11 -5.00 9.32 14.24
N SER A 12 -5.89 9.96 14.98
CA SER A 12 -5.60 11.27 15.58
C SER A 12 -4.46 11.14 16.60
N ASN A 13 -3.62 12.18 16.73
CA ASN A 13 -2.55 12.25 17.74
C ASN A 13 -3.04 11.95 19.15
N ASP A 14 -4.28 12.32 19.45
CA ASP A 14 -4.88 12.09 20.76
C ASP A 14 -5.08 10.59 21.10
N SER A 15 -5.11 9.74 20.07
CA SER A 15 -5.21 8.28 20.24
C SER A 15 -3.97 7.66 20.90
N MET A 16 -2.86 8.39 21.00
CA MET A 16 -1.65 7.94 21.71
C MET A 16 -1.75 8.09 23.23
N ARG A 17 -2.79 8.77 23.76
CA ARG A 17 -3.02 8.82 25.21
C ARG A 17 -3.31 7.40 25.72
N PRO A 18 -2.73 6.95 26.86
CA PRO A 18 -2.85 5.57 27.34
C PRO A 18 -4.30 5.04 27.37
N ASN A 19 -5.21 5.78 28.00
CA ASN A 19 -6.62 5.39 28.11
C ASN A 19 -7.31 5.26 26.75
N ARG A 20 -6.96 6.11 25.78
CA ARG A 20 -7.55 6.07 24.43
C ARG A 20 -6.97 4.96 23.59
N LEU A 21 -5.67 4.70 23.72
CA LEU A 21 -4.99 3.60 23.05
C LEU A 21 -5.49 2.24 23.56
N GLU A 22 -5.65 2.10 24.87
CA GLU A 22 -6.20 0.89 25.49
C GLU A 22 -7.66 0.65 25.06
N ARG A 23 -8.49 1.70 25.06
CA ARG A 23 -9.85 1.62 24.55
C ARG A 23 -9.88 1.23 23.07
N HIS A 24 -9.00 1.80 22.25
CA HIS A 24 -8.86 1.43 20.84
C HIS A 24 -8.55 -0.07 20.71
N LEU A 25 -7.57 -0.58 21.45
CA LEU A 25 -7.22 -2.00 21.44
C LEU A 25 -8.41 -2.89 21.82
N LYS A 26 -9.11 -2.57 22.91
CA LYS A 26 -10.25 -3.35 23.40
C LYS A 26 -11.46 -3.33 22.45
N GLN A 27 -11.79 -2.17 21.88
CA GLN A 27 -12.97 -2.02 21.04
C GLN A 27 -12.75 -2.52 19.61
N GLN A 28 -11.56 -2.26 19.05
CA GLN A 28 -11.27 -2.55 17.65
C GLN A 28 -10.59 -3.91 17.46
N HIS A 29 -9.90 -4.40 18.49
CA HIS A 29 -9.12 -5.64 18.44
C HIS A 29 -9.28 -6.47 19.74
N PRO A 30 -10.51 -6.85 20.12
CA PRO A 30 -10.77 -7.57 21.37
C PRO A 30 -9.98 -8.88 21.49
N THR A 31 -9.74 -9.57 20.37
CA THR A 31 -8.97 -10.81 20.30
C THR A 31 -7.46 -10.64 20.51
N LEU A 32 -6.96 -9.40 20.45
CA LEU A 32 -5.53 -9.09 20.54
C LEU A 32 -5.14 -8.43 21.87
N VAL A 33 -6.08 -8.23 22.79
CA VAL A 33 -5.85 -7.56 24.09
C VAL A 33 -4.79 -8.29 24.93
N LEU A 34 -4.73 -9.61 24.85
CA LEU A 34 -3.78 -10.45 25.60
C LEU A 34 -2.44 -10.64 24.88
N LYS A 35 -2.25 -10.07 23.69
CA LYS A 35 -1.01 -10.26 22.92
C LYS A 35 0.12 -9.42 23.52
N THR A 36 1.33 -9.96 23.46
CA THR A 36 2.51 -9.30 24.05
C THR A 36 2.96 -8.11 23.21
N LYS A 37 3.74 -7.22 23.83
CA LYS A 37 4.39 -6.11 23.13
C LYS A 37 5.23 -6.58 21.93
N VAL A 38 5.87 -7.75 22.04
CA VAL A 38 6.69 -8.34 20.97
C VAL A 38 5.88 -8.59 19.71
N PHE A 39 4.62 -9.06 19.83
CA PHE A 39 3.72 -9.25 18.69
C PHE A 39 3.49 -7.94 17.93
N PHE A 40 3.14 -6.86 18.66
CA PHE A 40 2.89 -5.56 18.06
C PHE A 40 4.16 -4.93 17.47
N SER A 41 5.31 -5.08 18.14
CA SER A 41 6.61 -4.63 17.63
C SER A 41 6.99 -5.34 16.33
N SER A 42 6.85 -6.66 16.27
CA SER A 42 7.12 -7.43 15.05
C SER A 42 6.22 -6.99 13.88
N LYS A 43 4.93 -6.77 14.15
CA LYS A 43 3.99 -6.26 13.14
C LYS A 43 4.38 -4.84 12.68
N ALA A 44 4.82 -3.98 13.60
CA ALA A 44 5.29 -2.64 13.28
C ALA A 44 6.52 -2.66 12.36
N GLU A 45 7.49 -3.54 12.64
CA GLU A 45 8.69 -3.70 11.80
C GLU A 45 8.36 -4.25 10.41
N SER A 46 7.46 -5.24 10.32
CA SER A 46 6.93 -5.72 9.03
C SER A 46 6.29 -4.59 8.23
N LEU A 47 5.49 -3.74 8.88
CA LEU A 47 4.86 -2.58 8.28
C LEU A 47 5.87 -1.53 7.81
N LYS A 48 6.92 -1.27 8.60
CA LYS A 48 8.02 -0.39 8.20
C LYS A 48 8.72 -0.92 6.95
N ARG A 49 9.05 -2.22 6.91
CA ARG A 49 9.66 -2.84 5.73
C ARG A 49 8.80 -2.71 4.47
N MET A 50 7.49 -2.98 4.55
CA MET A 50 6.57 -2.77 3.42
C MET A 50 6.58 -1.31 2.92
N ARG A 51 6.73 -0.32 3.81
CA ARG A 51 6.82 1.09 3.41
C ARG A 51 8.19 1.55 2.95
N LEU A 52 9.23 0.85 3.35
CA LEU A 52 10.58 1.08 2.85
C LEU A 52 10.72 0.49 1.46
N ASP A 53 9.97 -0.57 1.16
CA ASP A 53 9.79 -1.12 -0.19
C ASP A 53 8.87 -0.25 -1.07
N LYS A 54 9.10 1.07 -1.06
CA LYS A 54 8.59 1.99 -2.09
C LYS A 54 9.22 1.76 -3.46
N SER A 55 10.13 0.78 -3.58
CA SER A 55 10.74 0.38 -4.84
C SER A 55 9.66 0.04 -5.88
N GLY A 56 8.61 -0.70 -5.47
CA GLY A 56 7.50 -1.00 -6.35
C GLY A 56 6.80 0.27 -6.86
N VAL A 57 6.40 1.18 -5.96
CA VAL A 57 5.69 2.42 -6.34
C VAL A 57 6.55 3.31 -7.24
N SER A 58 7.85 3.44 -6.98
CA SER A 58 8.75 4.23 -7.83
C SER A 58 8.95 3.58 -9.21
N GLN A 59 9.05 2.25 -9.27
CA GLN A 59 9.14 1.50 -10.52
C GLN A 59 7.85 1.59 -11.35
N HIS A 60 6.67 1.49 -10.74
CA HIS A 60 5.39 1.64 -11.42
C HIS A 60 5.20 3.06 -11.99
N ILE A 61 5.59 4.10 -11.24
CA ILE A 61 5.57 5.49 -11.72
C ILE A 61 6.54 5.66 -12.90
N LYS A 62 7.77 5.13 -12.79
CA LYS A 62 8.77 5.20 -13.87
C LYS A 62 8.28 4.49 -15.14
N ALA A 63 7.71 3.29 -15.01
CA ALA A 63 7.15 2.55 -16.14
C ALA A 63 5.97 3.29 -16.79
N SER A 64 5.07 3.86 -15.98
CA SER A 64 3.93 4.63 -16.48
C SER A 64 4.38 5.90 -17.21
N PHE A 65 5.39 6.58 -16.68
CA PHE A 65 6.01 7.74 -17.32
C PHE A 65 6.63 7.38 -18.67
N GLU A 66 7.40 6.29 -18.74
CA GLU A 66 8.05 5.84 -19.98
C GLU A 66 7.02 5.52 -21.08
N ILE A 67 5.91 4.87 -20.72
CA ILE A 67 4.80 4.61 -21.64
C ILE A 67 4.20 5.92 -22.17
N ALA A 68 3.90 6.88 -21.28
CA ALA A 68 3.36 8.17 -21.69
C ALA A 68 4.35 8.94 -22.59
N PHE A 69 5.64 8.89 -22.27
CA PHE A 69 6.70 9.51 -23.05
C PHE A 69 6.80 8.92 -24.46
N MET A 70 6.78 7.58 -24.61
CA MET A 70 6.77 6.93 -25.92
C MET A 70 5.54 7.29 -26.77
N ILE A 71 4.35 7.37 -26.16
CA ILE A 71 3.13 7.84 -26.85
C ILE A 71 3.33 9.26 -27.39
N ALA A 72 3.86 10.15 -26.55
CA ALA A 72 4.10 11.55 -26.90
C ALA A 72 5.16 11.69 -28.00
N GLN A 73 6.26 10.96 -27.92
CA GLN A 73 7.29 10.94 -28.97
C GLN A 73 6.74 10.53 -30.33
N GLN A 74 5.85 9.53 -30.35
CA GLN A 74 5.19 9.06 -31.57
C GLN A 74 4.03 9.96 -32.01
N LYS A 75 3.81 11.10 -31.34
CA LYS A 75 2.71 12.04 -31.58
C LYS A 75 1.33 11.37 -31.58
N LYS A 76 1.17 10.31 -30.78
CA LYS A 76 -0.10 9.58 -30.64
C LYS A 76 -0.99 10.27 -29.61
N PRO A 77 -2.33 10.16 -29.72
CA PRO A 77 -3.23 10.73 -28.74
C PRO A 77 -3.08 10.00 -27.40
N HIS A 78 -3.14 10.75 -26.30
CA HIS A 78 -3.06 10.21 -24.94
C HIS A 78 -4.12 9.11 -24.66
N THR A 79 -5.25 9.16 -25.37
CA THR A 79 -6.32 8.17 -25.29
C THR A 79 -5.88 6.74 -25.63
N ILE A 80 -4.79 6.57 -26.40
CA ILE A 80 -4.26 5.23 -26.70
C ILE A 80 -3.69 4.55 -25.44
N GLY A 81 -3.15 5.35 -24.51
CA GLY A 81 -2.66 4.88 -23.22
C GLY A 81 -3.77 4.25 -22.39
N GLU A 82 -4.92 4.93 -22.30
CA GLU A 82 -6.05 4.45 -21.50
C GLU A 82 -6.85 3.34 -22.19
N LYS A 83 -7.14 3.48 -23.48
CA LYS A 83 -8.03 2.57 -24.20
C LYS A 83 -7.36 1.26 -24.60
N LEU A 84 -6.04 1.28 -24.84
CA LEU A 84 -5.34 0.14 -25.42
C LEU A 84 -4.20 -0.36 -24.54
N ILE A 85 -3.33 0.53 -24.07
CA ILE A 85 -2.11 0.10 -23.37
C ILE A 85 -2.42 -0.36 -21.95
N LYS A 86 -3.17 0.43 -21.18
CA LYS A 86 -3.58 0.10 -19.80
C LYS A 86 -4.22 -1.29 -19.66
N PRO A 87 -5.28 -1.66 -20.41
CA PRO A 87 -5.88 -2.99 -20.28
C PRO A 87 -4.95 -4.12 -20.71
N ARG A 88 -4.07 -3.89 -21.70
CA ARG A 88 -3.11 -4.91 -22.16
C ARG A 88 -1.98 -5.14 -21.17
N VAL A 89 -1.44 -4.07 -20.56
CA VAL A 89 -0.43 -4.18 -19.51
C VAL A 89 -1.02 -4.88 -18.30
N LEU A 90 -2.25 -4.55 -17.88
CA LEU A 90 -2.94 -5.24 -16.79
C LEU A 90 -3.07 -6.75 -17.05
N LYS A 91 -3.54 -7.12 -18.26
CA LYS A 91 -3.68 -8.53 -18.65
C LYS A 91 -2.32 -9.24 -18.69
N ALA A 92 -1.29 -8.59 -19.22
CA ALA A 92 0.06 -9.14 -19.24
C ALA A 92 0.60 -9.37 -17.82
N THR A 93 0.39 -8.42 -16.91
CA THR A 93 0.81 -8.58 -15.51
C THR A 93 0.09 -9.73 -14.82
N GLN A 94 -1.23 -9.89 -15.04
CA GLN A 94 -2.00 -11.01 -14.49
C GLN A 94 -1.46 -12.36 -14.95
N ILE A 95 -1.12 -12.48 -16.24
CA ILE A 95 -0.51 -13.69 -16.81
C ILE A 95 0.86 -13.98 -16.18
N ILE A 96 1.68 -12.95 -15.98
CA ILE A 96 3.05 -13.10 -15.47
C ILE A 96 3.07 -13.42 -13.97
N THR A 97 2.19 -12.81 -13.18
CA THR A 97 2.17 -13.00 -11.73
C THR A 97 1.37 -14.24 -11.30
N GLY A 98 0.60 -14.84 -12.20
CA GLY A 98 -0.46 -15.79 -11.84
C GLY A 98 -1.61 -15.06 -11.14
N GLU A 99 -2.85 -15.40 -11.46
CA GLU A 99 -4.02 -14.87 -10.75
C GLU A 99 -4.06 -15.45 -9.33
N ASP A 100 -3.35 -14.83 -8.39
CA ASP A 100 -3.60 -14.85 -6.94
C ASP A 100 -2.65 -13.84 -6.25
N ALA A 101 -3.03 -12.57 -6.27
CA ALA A 101 -2.48 -11.52 -5.41
C ALA A 101 -3.58 -10.53 -4.99
#